data_AF-A0A9P1DJX4-F1
#
_entry.id   AF-A0A9P1DJX4-F1
#
_cell.length_a   1.000
_cell.length_b   1.000
_cell.length_c   1.000
_cell.angle_alpha   90.00
_cell.angle_beta   90.00
_cell.angle_gamma   90.00
#
_symmetry.space_group_name_H-M   'P 1'
#
loop_
_entity.id
_entity.type
_entity.pdbx_description
1 polymer ?
#
loop_
_entity_poly.entity_id
_entity_poly.type
_entity_poly.pdbx_seq_one_letter_code
_entity_poly.pdbx_strand_id
1 'polypeptide(L)'
;MATNGSSDVWVWDPLSETADFVHPGELPNDRQVAKTRLINGVSGPFLAKITPVILAGYNQGQGIATVERDGGRMEEVPKSRVLPWCEGLLMLQALRASRLEVQWFTRNLEHLLNVQLSTKMSGLCAHVYVQERLLNEAVTGARYQDMNRVTHNFRRRGLLQKENPKDPATQEEVLGFWKIEKIAGYMPPWEAYHEFGIYQDFYLIHWEHPFSDVDYSRTENGFCTLGATWEPDECLPPQLDRIRLREKKSWIERRKDAEVRMVLEAKNGGRKRQRVSCHAQTPVAKFCRRGQPLLRDLFRFKVGHDFHPEEVEDNIRTGWPLNAHEYPEGYGVAAPPGFCRKRCNCMDDGRVQDRWEMEKPWLEEPARSRAVDTVIHNLSNQLPAFVRRRGQVTNLYLVPRGPKVWRFFF
;
A
#
# COMPACT_ATOMS: atom_id res chain seq x y z
N MET A 1 5.68 18.99 -29.45
CA MET A 1 6.93 19.71 -29.13
C MET A 1 8.03 18.69 -28.90
N ALA A 2 8.78 18.36 -29.96
CA ALA A 2 9.98 17.54 -29.89
C ALA A 2 10.97 18.15 -30.89
N THR A 3 11.74 19.13 -30.42
CA THR A 3 12.95 19.58 -31.11
C THR A 3 14.05 18.60 -30.75
N ASN A 4 14.83 18.13 -31.74
CA ASN A 4 16.03 17.28 -31.60
C ASN A 4 17.18 18.02 -30.88
N GLY A 5 16.90 18.66 -29.76
CA GLY A 5 17.88 19.17 -28.82
C GLY A 5 18.06 18.17 -27.71
N SER A 6 19.30 18.00 -27.26
CA SER A 6 19.65 17.40 -25.98
C SER A 6 18.62 17.80 -24.93
N SER A 7 17.89 16.84 -24.38
CA SER A 7 16.93 17.09 -23.32
C SER A 7 17.57 16.81 -21.98
N ASP A 8 17.62 17.81 -21.10
CA ASP A 8 17.97 17.60 -19.70
C ASP A 8 17.02 16.56 -19.08
N VAL A 9 17.57 15.56 -18.40
CA VAL A 9 16.82 14.52 -17.67
C VAL A 9 17.50 14.25 -16.33
N TRP A 10 16.87 13.42 -15.51
CA TRP A 10 17.48 12.90 -14.29
C TRP A 10 17.74 11.42 -14.45
N VAL A 11 18.78 10.93 -13.79
CA VAL A 11 19.05 9.49 -13.66
C VAL A 11 19.01 9.11 -12.19
N TRP A 12 18.32 8.01 -11.89
CA TRP A 12 18.39 7.32 -10.61
C TRP A 12 19.75 6.64 -10.47
N ASP A 13 20.51 7.04 -9.46
CA ASP A 13 21.82 6.50 -9.13
C ASP A 13 21.82 5.86 -7.73
N PRO A 14 22.67 4.85 -7.50
CA PRO A 14 22.89 4.34 -6.15
C PRO A 14 23.52 5.43 -5.26
N LEU A 15 23.30 5.34 -3.95
CA LEU A 15 23.89 6.28 -3.00
C LEU A 15 25.42 6.16 -2.94
N SER A 16 25.94 4.93 -3.06
CA SER A 16 27.36 4.60 -3.13
C SER A 16 27.71 4.05 -4.50
N GLU A 17 28.90 4.37 -5.02
CA GLU A 17 29.42 3.85 -6.29
C GLU A 17 29.61 2.33 -6.27
N THR A 18 29.80 1.75 -5.08
CA THR A 18 30.00 0.31 -4.89
C THR A 18 28.70 -0.46 -4.66
N ALA A 19 27.56 0.21 -4.51
CA ALA A 19 26.29 -0.44 -4.20
C ALA A 19 25.56 -0.87 -5.46
N ASP A 20 24.96 -2.07 -5.40
CA ASP A 20 24.02 -2.50 -6.42
C ASP A 20 22.83 -1.53 -6.46
N PHE A 21 22.49 -1.09 -7.68
CA PHE A 21 21.35 -0.20 -7.87
C PHE A 21 20.04 -0.93 -7.63
N VAL A 22 19.20 -0.34 -6.77
CA VAL A 22 17.81 -0.73 -6.57
C VAL A 22 16.92 0.41 -7.03
N HIS A 23 15.98 0.13 -7.93
CA HIS A 23 15.07 1.17 -8.39
C HIS A 23 14.14 1.60 -7.24
N PRO A 24 13.93 2.90 -6.99
CA PRO A 24 13.08 3.34 -5.88
C PRO A 24 11.58 3.04 -6.06
N GLY A 25 11.16 2.62 -7.26
CA GLY A 25 9.84 2.02 -7.50
C GLY A 25 9.79 0.49 -7.38
N GLU A 26 10.88 -0.18 -6.95
CA GLU A 26 10.93 -1.64 -6.83
C GLU A 26 10.65 -2.10 -5.39
N LEU A 27 9.61 -2.91 -5.23
CA LEU A 27 9.31 -3.56 -3.97
C LEU A 27 10.34 -4.66 -3.66
N PRO A 28 10.76 -4.82 -2.39
CA PRO A 28 11.65 -5.90 -2.00
C PRO A 28 11.00 -7.28 -2.23
N ASN A 29 11.70 -8.16 -2.94
CA ASN A 29 11.21 -9.52 -3.26
C ASN A 29 11.22 -10.48 -2.06
N ASP A 30 11.93 -10.13 -0.98
CA ASP A 30 12.06 -10.93 0.23
C ASP A 30 11.61 -10.11 1.46
N ARG A 31 10.84 -10.76 2.33
CA ARG A 31 10.40 -10.22 3.62
C ARG A 31 11.57 -9.78 4.49
N GLN A 32 12.67 -10.54 4.50
CA GLN A 32 13.83 -10.16 5.32
C GLN A 32 14.48 -8.89 4.81
N VAL A 33 14.58 -8.73 3.48
CA VAL A 33 15.06 -7.48 2.86
C VAL A 33 14.11 -6.33 3.18
N ALA A 34 12.79 -6.53 3.04
CA ALA A 34 11.78 -5.51 3.38
C ALA A 34 11.88 -5.07 4.84
N LYS A 35 11.93 -6.03 5.76
CA LYS A 35 12.07 -5.79 7.21
C LYS A 35 13.38 -5.08 7.53
N THR A 36 14.47 -5.46 6.89
CA THR A 36 15.78 -4.84 7.09
C THR A 36 15.77 -3.40 6.60
N ARG A 37 15.20 -3.13 5.41
CA ARG A 37 15.02 -1.76 4.91
C ARG A 37 14.18 -0.91 5.85
N LEU A 38 13.05 -1.44 6.32
CA LEU A 38 12.16 -0.74 7.25
C LEU A 38 12.86 -0.43 8.59
N ILE A 39 13.55 -1.42 9.19
CA ILE A 39 14.27 -1.23 10.46
C ILE A 39 15.40 -0.20 10.30
N ASN A 40 16.13 -0.27 9.18
CA ASN A 40 17.27 0.61 8.93
C ASN A 40 16.86 1.98 8.33
N GLY A 41 15.57 2.20 8.07
CA GLY A 41 15.09 3.42 7.39
C GLY A 41 15.63 3.59 5.97
N VAL A 42 15.97 2.49 5.28
CA VAL A 42 16.53 2.49 3.93
C VAL A 42 15.38 2.43 2.93
N SER A 43 14.72 3.57 2.73
CA SER A 43 13.67 3.77 1.73
C SER A 43 13.78 5.14 1.09
N GLY A 44 13.15 5.33 -0.08
CA GLY A 44 13.02 6.64 -0.71
C GLY A 44 14.35 7.36 -0.91
N PRO A 45 14.50 8.59 -0.36
CA PRO A 45 15.74 9.37 -0.43
C PRO A 45 16.97 8.68 0.15
N PHE A 46 16.79 7.68 1.00
CA PHE A 46 17.87 6.90 1.60
C PHE A 46 18.17 5.59 0.84
N LEU A 47 17.46 5.32 -0.26
CA LEU A 47 17.70 4.16 -1.12
C LEU A 47 18.43 4.53 -2.41
N ALA A 48 18.05 5.63 -3.05
CA ALA A 48 18.60 6.10 -4.32
C ALA A 48 18.64 7.63 -4.36
N LYS A 49 19.53 8.18 -5.19
CA LYS A 49 19.60 9.63 -5.47
C LYS A 49 19.25 9.90 -6.93
N ILE A 50 18.88 11.14 -7.24
CA ILE A 50 18.82 11.60 -8.63
C ILE A 50 20.01 12.49 -8.97
N THR A 51 20.51 12.32 -10.18
CA THR A 51 21.61 13.11 -10.73
C THR A 51 21.16 13.73 -12.05
N PRO A 52 21.34 15.04 -12.27
CA PRO A 52 20.97 15.67 -13.53
C PRO A 52 21.95 15.22 -14.63
N VAL A 53 21.45 14.89 -15.81
CA VAL A 53 22.25 14.46 -16.95
C VAL A 53 21.63 14.97 -18.26
N ILE A 54 22.40 14.93 -19.33
CA ILE A 54 21.94 15.22 -20.69
C ILE A 54 21.54 13.91 -21.36
N LEU A 55 20.34 13.83 -21.93
CA LEU A 55 19.95 12.67 -22.73
C LEU A 55 20.50 12.79 -24.16
N ALA A 56 21.39 11.88 -24.54
CA ALA A 56 21.96 11.82 -25.89
C ALA A 56 21.12 10.96 -26.86
N GLY A 57 20.44 9.92 -26.37
CA GLY A 57 19.61 9.07 -27.22
C GLY A 57 18.88 7.93 -26.51
N TYR A 58 17.94 7.30 -27.22
CA TYR A 58 17.25 6.09 -26.78
C TYR A 58 17.43 4.96 -27.78
N ASN A 59 17.91 3.80 -27.30
CA ASN A 59 17.84 2.56 -28.05
C ASN A 59 16.52 1.84 -27.72
N GLN A 60 15.49 2.04 -28.56
CA GLN A 60 14.15 1.51 -28.32
C GLN A 60 14.11 -0.02 -28.24
N GLY A 61 14.96 -0.73 -29.00
CA GLY A 61 14.98 -2.19 -29.04
C GLY A 61 15.50 -2.82 -27.75
N GLN A 62 16.38 -2.14 -27.03
CA GLN A 62 17.03 -2.66 -25.83
C GLN A 62 16.49 -2.04 -24.53
N GLY A 63 15.69 -0.97 -24.62
CA GLY A 63 15.22 -0.24 -23.43
C GLY A 63 16.37 0.45 -22.69
N ILE A 64 17.42 0.85 -23.41
CA ILE A 64 18.61 1.54 -22.90
C ILE A 64 18.57 2.99 -23.36
N ALA A 65 18.98 3.90 -22.49
CA ALA A 65 19.20 5.31 -22.77
C ALA A 65 20.69 5.62 -22.69
N THR A 66 21.19 6.42 -23.63
CA THR A 66 22.56 6.94 -23.56
C THR A 66 22.49 8.35 -22.97
N VAL A 67 23.20 8.56 -21.88
CA VAL A 67 23.24 9.84 -21.15
C VAL A 67 24.66 10.38 -21.09
N GLU A 68 24.79 11.69 -21.12
CA GLU A 68 26.03 12.42 -20.91
C GLU A 68 26.02 13.00 -19.49
N ARG A 69 27.01 12.61 -18.69
CA ARG A 69 27.23 13.13 -17.34
C ARG A 69 28.20 14.31 -17.36
N ASP A 70 28.32 14.98 -16.21
CA ASP A 70 29.32 16.03 -15.99
C ASP A 70 30.72 15.59 -16.47
N GLY A 71 31.35 16.43 -17.28
CA GLY A 71 32.65 16.14 -17.91
C GLY A 71 32.55 15.43 -19.26
N GLY A 72 31.36 15.33 -19.87
CA GLY A 72 31.17 14.78 -21.22
C GLY A 72 31.27 13.25 -21.30
N ARG A 73 31.20 12.58 -20.14
CA ARG A 73 31.26 11.12 -20.08
C ARG A 73 29.92 10.54 -20.53
N MET A 74 29.96 9.76 -21.60
CA MET A 74 28.82 9.00 -22.08
C MET A 74 28.64 7.71 -21.28
N GLU A 75 27.41 7.42 -20.86
CA GLU A 75 27.04 6.22 -20.12
C GLU A 75 25.73 5.64 -20.66
N GLU A 76 25.65 4.32 -20.73
CA GLU A 76 24.41 3.60 -21.03
C GLU A 76 23.69 3.24 -19.73
N VAL A 77 22.47 3.71 -19.57
CA VAL A 77 21.62 3.43 -18.41
C VAL A 77 20.30 2.80 -18.85
N PRO A 78 19.71 1.88 -18.06
CA PRO A 78 18.38 1.39 -18.33
C PRO A 78 17.38 2.56 -18.39
N LYS A 79 16.46 2.55 -19.37
CA LYS A 79 15.43 3.60 -19.53
C LYS A 79 14.59 3.80 -18.27
N SER A 80 14.44 2.75 -17.48
CA SER A 80 13.80 2.78 -16.16
C SER A 80 14.41 3.77 -15.18
N ARG A 81 15.73 3.98 -15.25
CA ARG A 81 16.44 4.91 -14.38
C ARG A 81 16.28 6.36 -14.82
N VAL A 82 15.78 6.61 -16.04
CA VAL A 82 15.63 7.95 -16.58
C VAL A 82 14.32 8.55 -16.12
N LEU A 83 14.42 9.68 -15.45
CA LEU A 83 13.30 10.44 -14.90
C LEU A 83 13.16 11.77 -15.67
N PRO A 84 11.93 12.17 -16.07
CA PRO A 84 11.71 13.46 -16.73
C PRO A 84 12.21 14.64 -15.89
N TRP A 85 12.75 15.68 -16.55
CA TRP A 85 13.30 16.85 -15.86
C TRP A 85 12.35 17.47 -14.82
N CYS A 86 11.09 17.69 -15.21
CA CYS A 86 10.07 18.27 -14.33
C CYS A 86 9.80 17.38 -13.10
N GLU A 87 9.80 16.06 -13.26
CA GLU A 87 9.55 15.13 -12.14
C GLU A 87 10.67 15.18 -11.11
N GLY A 88 11.94 15.25 -11.55
CA GLY A 88 13.05 15.42 -10.62
C GLY A 88 13.00 16.75 -9.88
N LEU A 89 12.61 17.85 -10.54
CA LEU A 89 12.41 19.14 -9.87
C LEU A 89 11.26 19.09 -8.85
N LEU A 90 10.12 18.47 -9.19
CA LEU A 90 9.00 18.27 -8.27
C LEU A 90 9.41 17.44 -7.05
N MET A 91 10.26 16.44 -7.25
CA MET A 91 10.82 15.65 -6.16
C MET A 91 11.75 16.48 -5.27
N LEU A 92 12.66 17.28 -5.81
CA LEU A 92 13.49 18.18 -5.01
C LEU A 92 12.64 19.21 -4.23
N GLN A 93 11.53 19.68 -4.80
CA GLN A 93 10.56 20.53 -4.08
C GLN A 93 9.91 19.80 -2.90
N ALA A 94 9.48 18.54 -3.10
CA ALA A 94 8.90 17.72 -2.04
C ALA A 94 9.91 17.48 -0.90
N LEU A 95 11.15 17.14 -1.24
CA LEU A 95 12.23 16.99 -0.25
C LEU A 95 12.50 18.29 0.51
N ARG A 96 12.59 19.43 -0.18
CA ARG A 96 12.75 20.74 0.47
C ARG A 96 11.60 21.07 1.43
N ALA A 97 10.36 20.77 1.03
CA ALA A 97 9.18 21.04 1.85
C ALA A 97 9.15 20.18 3.13
N SER A 98 9.60 18.93 3.04
CA SER A 98 9.62 17.99 4.16
C SER A 98 10.60 18.31 5.28
N ARG A 99 11.66 19.07 4.98
CA ARG A 99 12.80 19.28 5.87
C ARG A 99 13.53 17.99 6.29
N LEU A 100 13.38 16.91 5.53
CA LEU A 100 14.19 15.71 5.73
C LEU A 100 15.65 16.01 5.38
N GLU A 101 16.57 15.62 6.26
CA GLU A 101 18.00 15.72 6.03
C GLU A 101 18.46 14.57 5.12
N VAL A 102 18.55 14.85 3.82
CA VAL A 102 18.99 13.90 2.80
C VAL A 102 20.39 14.25 2.35
N GLN A 103 21.37 13.36 2.59
CA GLN A 103 22.80 13.65 2.38
C GLN A 103 23.15 14.06 0.94
N TRP A 104 22.49 13.47 -0.05
CA TRP A 104 22.74 13.78 -1.46
C TRP A 104 21.99 15.03 -1.95
N PHE A 105 21.03 15.55 -1.18
CA PHE A 105 20.36 16.82 -1.52
C PHE A 105 21.26 18.01 -1.14
N THR A 106 22.29 18.21 -1.95
CA THR A 106 23.34 19.20 -1.71
C THR A 106 22.89 20.62 -2.03
N ARG A 107 23.66 21.62 -1.57
CA ARG A 107 23.48 23.04 -1.93
C ARG A 107 23.48 23.28 -3.44
N ASN A 108 24.18 22.45 -4.22
CA ASN A 108 24.22 22.57 -5.67
C ASN A 108 22.87 22.21 -6.29
N LEU A 109 22.22 21.14 -5.81
CA LEU A 109 20.87 20.76 -6.26
C LEU A 109 19.81 21.76 -5.79
N GLU A 110 19.97 22.31 -4.58
CA GLU A 110 19.10 23.39 -4.10
C GLU A 110 19.26 24.66 -4.94
N HIS A 111 20.50 25.03 -5.28
CA HIS A 111 20.78 26.15 -6.17
C HIS A 111 20.19 25.91 -7.56
N LEU A 112 20.41 24.73 -8.15
CA LEU A 112 19.82 24.33 -9.42
C LEU A 112 18.30 24.45 -9.38
N LEU A 113 17.64 23.92 -8.35
CA LEU A 113 16.20 24.05 -8.16
C LEU A 113 15.77 25.52 -8.16
N ASN A 114 16.45 26.39 -7.41
CA ASN A 114 16.12 27.81 -7.34
C ASN A 114 16.34 28.54 -8.68
N VAL A 115 17.39 28.20 -9.42
CA VAL A 115 17.64 28.74 -10.77
C VAL A 115 16.54 28.29 -11.73
N GLN A 116 16.16 27.02 -11.73
CA GLN A 116 15.13 26.50 -12.62
C GLN A 116 13.76 27.12 -12.32
N LEU A 117 13.41 27.26 -11.04
CA LEU A 117 12.17 27.91 -10.62
C LEU A 117 12.12 29.41 -10.91
N SER A 118 13.27 30.10 -10.98
CA SER A 118 13.30 31.54 -11.30
C SER A 118 13.39 31.85 -12.79
N THR A 119 13.97 30.97 -13.60
CA THR A 119 14.28 31.26 -15.01
C THR A 119 13.35 30.56 -16.00
N LYS A 120 13.43 29.22 -16.08
CA LYS A 120 12.77 28.42 -17.13
C LYS A 120 11.38 27.94 -16.70
N MET A 121 11.12 27.82 -15.41
CA MET A 121 9.91 27.22 -14.89
C MET A 121 9.31 28.01 -13.72
N SER A 122 9.12 29.31 -13.89
CA SER A 122 8.39 30.17 -12.95
C SER A 122 6.92 29.72 -12.71
N GLY A 123 6.46 28.69 -13.41
CA GLY A 123 5.17 28.03 -13.23
C GLY A 123 5.24 26.51 -13.18
N LEU A 124 6.34 25.90 -12.69
CA LEU A 124 6.33 24.47 -12.37
C LEU A 124 5.35 24.22 -11.22
N CYS A 125 4.11 23.93 -11.60
CA CYS A 125 3.01 23.62 -10.71
C CYS A 125 2.75 22.12 -10.76
N ALA A 126 2.78 21.47 -9.60
CA ALA A 126 2.56 20.03 -9.49
C ALA A 126 1.21 19.62 -10.11
N HIS A 127 0.15 20.41 -9.89
CA HIS A 127 -1.17 20.13 -10.44
C HIS A 127 -1.22 20.22 -11.97
N VAL A 128 -0.54 21.20 -12.58
CA VAL A 128 -0.43 21.33 -14.04
C VAL A 128 0.30 20.12 -14.62
N TYR A 129 1.40 19.70 -14.01
CA TYR A 129 2.13 18.51 -14.47
C TYR A 129 1.26 17.25 -14.42
N VAL A 130 0.56 17.02 -13.31
CA VAL A 130 -0.35 15.87 -13.19
C VAL A 130 -1.45 15.96 -14.25
N GLN A 131 -2.06 17.14 -14.44
CA GLN A 131 -3.12 17.34 -15.42
C GLN A 131 -2.68 17.06 -16.86
N GLU A 132 -1.50 17.55 -17.26
CA GLU A 132 -1.01 17.42 -18.64
C GLU A 132 -0.35 16.08 -18.95
N ARG A 133 0.29 15.45 -17.95
CA ARG A 133 1.13 14.26 -18.16
C ARG A 133 0.62 13.01 -17.46
N LEU A 134 0.24 13.11 -16.19
CA LEU A 134 -0.17 11.95 -15.37
C LEU A 134 -1.68 11.72 -15.30
N LEU A 135 -2.47 12.49 -16.05
CA LEU A 135 -3.91 12.27 -16.11
C LEU A 135 -4.25 11.03 -16.94
N ASN A 136 -3.50 10.77 -18.02
CA ASN A 136 -3.68 9.59 -18.87
C ASN A 136 -2.62 8.49 -18.63
N GLU A 137 -1.68 8.74 -17.72
CA GLU A 137 -0.63 7.81 -17.35
C GLU A 137 -0.64 7.61 -15.84
N ALA A 138 -0.46 6.38 -15.36
CA ALA A 138 -0.08 6.14 -13.98
C ALA A 138 1.39 5.75 -13.93
N VAL A 139 2.15 6.38 -13.03
CA VAL A 139 3.49 5.88 -12.71
C VAL A 139 3.31 4.66 -11.84
N THR A 140 3.76 3.53 -12.35
CA THR A 140 3.74 2.24 -11.66
C THR A 140 5.13 1.92 -11.12
N GLY A 141 5.25 0.88 -10.29
CA GLY A 141 6.54 0.41 -9.82
C GLY A 141 7.40 -0.15 -10.96
N ALA A 142 8.47 -0.85 -10.61
CA ALA A 142 9.41 -1.39 -11.59
C ALA A 142 8.73 -2.29 -12.64
N ARG A 143 7.67 -2.99 -12.26
CA ARG A 143 6.89 -3.91 -13.11
C ARG A 143 5.44 -3.97 -12.66
N TYR A 144 4.50 -4.01 -13.61
CA TYR A 144 3.10 -4.34 -13.32
C TYR A 144 2.56 -5.34 -14.34
N GLN A 145 1.55 -6.12 -13.97
CA GLN A 145 0.87 -7.04 -14.89
C GLN A 145 -0.50 -6.49 -15.28
N ASP A 146 -0.83 -6.56 -16.58
CA ASP A 146 -2.18 -6.21 -17.04
C ASP A 146 -3.16 -7.38 -16.92
N MET A 147 -4.39 -7.18 -17.38
CA MET A 147 -5.46 -8.20 -17.34
C MET A 147 -5.12 -9.46 -18.16
N ASN A 148 -4.20 -9.36 -19.12
CA ASN A 148 -3.73 -10.46 -19.96
C ASN A 148 -2.44 -11.09 -19.42
N ARG A 149 -2.00 -10.73 -18.21
CA ARG A 149 -0.74 -11.14 -17.58
C ARG A 149 0.51 -10.69 -18.34
N VAL A 150 0.38 -9.70 -19.24
CA VAL A 150 1.54 -9.09 -19.88
C VAL A 150 2.22 -8.19 -18.86
N THR A 151 3.52 -8.40 -18.66
CA THR A 151 4.32 -7.56 -17.76
C THR A 151 4.72 -6.30 -18.50
N HIS A 152 4.34 -5.16 -17.95
CA HIS A 152 4.69 -3.83 -18.40
C HIS A 152 5.63 -3.19 -17.37
N ASN A 153 6.36 -2.17 -17.80
CA ASN A 153 7.37 -1.53 -16.96
C ASN A 153 7.05 -0.04 -16.76
N PHE A 154 7.19 0.44 -15.51
CA PHE A 154 7.24 1.85 -15.06
C PHE A 154 6.01 2.73 -15.25
N ARG A 155 5.26 2.59 -16.34
CA ARG A 155 4.09 3.44 -16.60
C ARG A 155 2.97 2.68 -17.27
N ARG A 156 1.78 2.87 -16.73
CA ARG A 156 0.53 2.38 -17.29
C ARG A 156 -0.14 3.49 -18.08
N ARG A 157 -0.26 3.29 -19.39
CA ARG A 157 -0.81 4.28 -20.33
C ARG A 157 -2.26 3.99 -20.70
N GLY A 158 -2.94 5.02 -21.19
CA GLY A 158 -4.26 4.87 -21.80
C GLY A 158 -5.38 4.72 -20.77
N LEU A 159 -5.22 5.33 -19.59
CA LEU A 159 -6.27 5.33 -18.56
C LEU A 159 -7.58 5.94 -19.07
N LEU A 160 -7.50 6.92 -19.98
CA LEU A 160 -8.67 7.59 -20.56
C LEU A 160 -9.33 6.81 -21.71
N GLN A 161 -8.63 5.87 -22.34
CA GLN A 161 -9.02 5.31 -23.65
C GLN A 161 -9.86 4.04 -23.58
N LYS A 162 -10.11 3.47 -22.40
CA LYS A 162 -10.98 2.31 -22.28
C LYS A 162 -12.44 2.77 -22.18
N GLU A 163 -13.17 2.67 -23.28
CA GLU A 163 -14.62 2.52 -23.23
C GLU A 163 -14.91 1.40 -22.23
N ASN A 164 -15.57 1.77 -21.14
CA ASN A 164 -15.68 0.91 -19.99
C ASN A 164 -16.53 -0.32 -20.33
N PRO A 165 -16.13 -1.53 -19.91
CA PRO A 165 -17.13 -2.58 -19.65
C PRO A 165 -18.18 -2.00 -18.70
N LYS A 166 -19.46 -2.36 -18.92
CA LYS A 166 -20.65 -1.83 -18.22
C LYS A 166 -20.39 -1.56 -16.73
N ASP A 167 -20.98 -0.47 -16.24
CA ASP A 167 -20.85 0.09 -14.89
C ASP A 167 -20.62 -1.02 -13.84
N PRO A 168 -19.57 -0.94 -12.99
CA PRO A 168 -19.23 -2.01 -12.04
C PRO A 168 -20.37 -2.40 -11.10
N ALA A 169 -21.39 -1.55 -10.92
CA ALA A 169 -22.64 -1.89 -10.24
C ALA A 169 -23.43 -3.05 -10.88
N THR A 170 -23.14 -3.39 -12.14
CA THR A 170 -23.73 -4.50 -12.90
C THR A 170 -22.80 -5.67 -13.14
N GLN A 171 -21.55 -5.61 -12.65
CA GLN A 171 -20.63 -6.75 -12.77
C GLN A 171 -20.85 -7.71 -11.61
N GLU A 172 -21.14 -8.97 -11.96
CA GLU A 172 -21.19 -10.11 -11.03
C GLU A 172 -20.06 -10.01 -10.00
N GLU A 173 -20.35 -10.34 -8.74
CA GLU A 173 -19.36 -10.42 -7.67
C GLU A 173 -18.14 -11.19 -8.17
N VAL A 174 -17.07 -10.48 -8.51
CA VAL A 174 -15.81 -11.10 -8.91
C VAL A 174 -15.22 -11.70 -7.64
N LEU A 175 -15.58 -12.97 -7.38
CA LEU A 175 -15.14 -13.77 -6.25
C LEU A 175 -13.62 -13.66 -6.09
N GLY A 176 -13.18 -13.16 -4.93
CA GLY A 176 -11.76 -13.13 -4.54
C GLY A 176 -11.08 -11.76 -4.58
N PHE A 177 -11.71 -10.71 -5.09
CA PHE A 177 -11.26 -9.33 -4.82
C PHE A 177 -11.81 -8.90 -3.46
N TRP A 178 -10.91 -8.50 -2.55
CA TRP A 178 -11.35 -7.81 -1.34
C TRP A 178 -12.11 -6.57 -1.76
N LYS A 179 -13.34 -6.42 -1.27
CA LYS A 179 -14.19 -5.34 -1.73
C LYS A 179 -13.60 -4.00 -1.23
N ILE A 180 -13.28 -3.13 -2.17
CA ILE A 180 -12.86 -1.75 -1.91
C ILE A 180 -14.14 -0.93 -1.91
N GLU A 181 -14.47 -0.32 -0.77
CA GLU A 181 -15.66 0.54 -0.65
C GLU A 181 -15.51 1.78 -1.54
N LYS A 182 -14.36 2.46 -1.45
CA LYS A 182 -14.05 3.64 -2.25
C LYS A 182 -12.56 3.95 -2.29
N ILE A 183 -12.17 4.76 -3.28
CA ILE A 183 -10.88 5.46 -3.32
C ILE A 183 -11.16 6.93 -2.95
N ALA A 184 -10.52 7.43 -1.90
CA ALA A 184 -10.80 8.75 -1.31
C ALA A 184 -9.67 9.77 -1.48
N GLY A 185 -8.56 9.36 -2.11
CA GLY A 185 -7.39 10.21 -2.26
C GLY A 185 -6.42 9.70 -3.30
N TYR A 186 -5.57 10.61 -3.76
CA TYR A 186 -4.50 10.37 -4.70
C TYR A 186 -3.25 11.11 -4.20
N MET A 187 -2.09 10.50 -4.39
CA MET A 187 -0.78 11.05 -4.08
C MET A 187 0.15 10.78 -5.28
N PRO A 188 0.77 11.82 -5.87
CA PRO A 188 1.67 11.65 -7.00
C PRO A 188 3.03 11.05 -6.58
N PRO A 189 3.85 10.58 -7.53
CA PRO A 189 5.02 9.76 -7.25
C PRO A 189 6.11 10.45 -6.43
N TRP A 190 6.30 11.75 -6.64
CA TRP A 190 7.29 12.53 -5.88
C TRP A 190 6.86 12.78 -4.43
N GLU A 191 5.55 12.84 -4.14
CA GLU A 191 5.03 12.91 -2.77
C GLU A 191 5.12 11.52 -2.11
N ALA A 192 4.76 10.46 -2.84
CA ALA A 192 4.85 9.09 -2.34
C ALA A 192 6.30 8.64 -2.08
N TYR A 193 7.25 9.07 -2.90
CA TYR A 193 8.66 8.79 -2.68
C TYR A 193 9.18 9.44 -1.39
N HIS A 194 8.61 10.58 -1.02
CA HIS A 194 8.89 11.22 0.25
C HIS A 194 8.22 10.48 1.43
N GLU A 195 6.91 10.23 1.35
CA GLU A 195 6.12 9.68 2.46
C GLU A 195 6.33 8.18 2.70
N PHE A 196 6.33 7.38 1.63
CA PHE A 196 6.41 5.91 1.67
C PHE A 196 7.74 5.37 1.18
N GLY A 197 8.61 6.23 0.66
CA GLY A 197 9.90 5.82 0.15
C GLY A 197 9.85 5.04 -1.18
N ILE A 198 8.72 5.10 -1.89
CA ILE A 198 8.49 4.39 -3.15
C ILE A 198 8.08 5.40 -4.23
N TYR A 199 8.78 5.39 -5.36
CA TYR A 199 8.46 6.27 -6.49
C TYR A 199 7.34 5.67 -7.36
N GLN A 200 6.09 5.92 -6.98
CA GLN A 200 4.89 5.43 -7.67
C GLN A 200 3.65 6.27 -7.33
N ASP A 201 2.62 6.28 -8.18
CA ASP A 201 1.30 6.81 -7.80
C ASP A 201 0.70 6.01 -6.63
N PHE A 202 0.17 6.70 -5.63
CA PHE A 202 -0.54 6.11 -4.49
C PHE A 202 -1.98 6.59 -4.41
N TYR A 203 -2.84 5.76 -3.84
CA TYR A 203 -4.26 6.04 -3.67
C TYR A 203 -4.71 5.67 -2.27
N LEU A 204 -5.54 6.53 -1.67
CA LEU A 204 -6.13 6.24 -0.36
C LEU A 204 -7.36 5.37 -0.55
N ILE A 205 -7.28 4.13 -0.10
CA ILE A 205 -8.31 3.10 -0.23
C ILE A 205 -9.08 2.99 1.07
N HIS A 206 -10.40 2.95 0.98
CA HIS A 206 -11.27 2.49 2.05
C HIS A 206 -11.70 1.05 1.76
N TRP A 207 -11.34 0.15 2.65
CA TRP A 207 -11.72 -1.25 2.56
C TRP A 207 -13.16 -1.45 3.02
N GLU A 208 -13.88 -2.37 2.39
CA GLU A 208 -15.21 -2.80 2.83
C GLU A 208 -15.11 -3.75 4.05
N HIS A 209 -16.23 -3.98 4.72
CA HIS A 209 -16.34 -4.93 5.82
C HIS A 209 -15.82 -6.33 5.42
N PRO A 210 -15.07 -7.02 6.31
CA PRO A 210 -14.79 -6.68 7.71
C PRO A 210 -13.58 -5.76 7.92
N PHE A 211 -12.93 -5.29 6.85
CA PHE A 211 -11.71 -4.50 6.96
C PHE A 211 -11.98 -3.02 7.19
N SER A 212 -13.19 -2.55 6.92
CA SER A 212 -13.66 -1.18 7.20
C SER A 212 -13.47 -0.78 8.67
N ASP A 213 -13.55 -1.75 9.58
CA ASP A 213 -13.56 -1.52 11.02
C ASP A 213 -12.17 -1.70 11.67
N VAL A 214 -11.16 -2.03 10.86
CA VAL A 214 -9.79 -2.26 11.32
C VAL A 214 -9.04 -0.93 11.39
N ASP A 215 -8.41 -0.65 12.54
CA ASP A 215 -7.48 0.46 12.68
C ASP A 215 -6.13 0.16 12.02
N TYR A 216 -5.94 0.70 10.83
CA TYR A 216 -4.69 0.57 10.09
C TYR A 216 -3.66 1.65 10.44
N SER A 217 -3.94 2.61 11.31
CA SER A 217 -3.06 3.77 11.57
C SER A 217 -1.63 3.42 12.03
N ARG A 218 -1.40 2.18 12.47
CA ARG A 218 -0.11 1.65 12.91
C ARG A 218 0.64 0.83 11.85
N THR A 219 0.05 0.64 10.68
CA THR A 219 0.67 -0.07 9.56
C THR A 219 1.51 0.91 8.73
N GLU A 220 2.48 0.39 7.97
CA GLU A 220 3.41 1.20 7.15
C GLU A 220 2.66 2.10 6.16
N ASN A 221 1.59 1.58 5.58
CA ASN A 221 0.73 2.28 4.64
C ASN A 221 -0.61 2.70 5.26
N GLY A 222 -0.68 2.72 6.58
CA GLY A 222 -1.87 3.06 7.34
C GLY A 222 -2.32 4.50 7.18
N PHE A 223 -3.62 4.74 7.30
CA PHE A 223 -4.16 6.08 7.45
C PHE A 223 -4.89 6.23 8.79
N CYS A 224 -5.10 7.48 9.23
CA CYS A 224 -5.74 7.77 10.53
C CYS A 224 -7.23 7.42 10.58
N THR A 225 -7.83 7.08 9.44
CA THR A 225 -9.24 6.68 9.34
C THR A 225 -9.35 5.15 9.42
N LEU A 226 -10.34 4.65 10.16
CA LEU A 226 -10.64 3.21 10.20
C LEU A 226 -10.86 2.66 8.79
N GLY A 227 -10.31 1.48 8.55
CA GLY A 227 -10.45 0.81 7.27
C GLY A 227 -9.74 1.48 6.11
N ALA A 228 -8.83 2.44 6.35
CA ALA A 228 -8.16 3.18 5.30
C ALA A 228 -6.65 2.94 5.23
N THR A 229 -6.14 2.68 4.02
CA THR A 229 -4.70 2.54 3.73
C THR A 229 -4.33 3.23 2.44
N TRP A 230 -3.08 3.66 2.32
CA TRP A 230 -2.48 4.13 1.08
C TRP A 230 -1.95 2.92 0.29
N GLU A 231 -2.43 2.74 -0.93
CA GLU A 231 -2.03 1.61 -1.77
C GLU A 231 -1.34 2.12 -3.06
N PRO A 232 -0.25 1.48 -3.49
CA PRO A 232 0.41 1.82 -4.75
C PRO A 232 -0.47 1.43 -5.94
N ASP A 233 -0.35 2.15 -7.06
CA ASP A 233 -1.18 1.94 -8.27
C ASP A 233 -1.15 0.50 -8.79
N GLU A 234 -0.03 -0.20 -8.63
CA GLU A 234 0.17 -1.58 -9.10
C GLU A 234 -0.64 -2.60 -8.31
N CYS A 235 -1.02 -2.28 -7.07
CA CYS A 235 -1.88 -3.12 -6.24
C CYS A 235 -3.36 -2.97 -6.60
N LEU A 236 -3.72 -2.00 -7.45
CA LEU A 236 -5.11 -1.68 -7.75
C LEU A 236 -5.56 -2.24 -9.10
N PRO A 237 -6.67 -3.01 -9.12
CA PRO A 237 -7.15 -3.66 -10.33
C PRO A 237 -7.56 -2.63 -11.40
N PRO A 238 -7.30 -2.88 -12.69
CA PRO A 238 -7.66 -1.96 -13.79
C PRO A 238 -9.13 -1.51 -13.82
N GLN A 239 -10.04 -2.31 -13.28
CA GLN A 239 -11.46 -2.02 -13.13
C GLN A 239 -11.73 -0.74 -12.32
N LEU A 240 -10.78 -0.32 -11.47
CA LEU A 240 -10.87 0.90 -10.67
C LEU A 240 -10.32 2.14 -11.39
N ASP A 241 -9.91 2.06 -12.65
CA ASP A 241 -9.32 3.18 -13.40
C ASP A 241 -10.22 4.41 -13.43
N ARG A 242 -11.54 4.23 -13.59
CA ARG A 242 -12.48 5.36 -13.56
C ARG A 242 -12.48 6.08 -12.22
N ILE A 243 -12.40 5.34 -11.11
CA ILE A 243 -12.38 5.91 -9.76
C ILE A 243 -11.02 6.56 -9.49
N ARG A 244 -9.92 5.92 -9.89
CA ARG A 244 -8.55 6.48 -9.84
C ARG A 244 -8.45 7.81 -10.60
N LEU A 245 -9.00 7.88 -11.80
CA LEU A 245 -9.03 9.10 -12.61
C LEU A 245 -9.86 10.20 -11.96
N ARG A 246 -10.98 9.86 -11.33
CA ARG A 246 -11.79 10.81 -10.57
C ARG A 246 -10.97 11.40 -9.43
N GLU A 247 -10.30 10.58 -8.63
CA GLU A 247 -9.49 11.05 -7.51
C GLU A 247 -8.24 11.84 -7.94
N LYS A 248 -7.61 11.46 -9.05
CA LYS A 248 -6.56 12.27 -9.69
C LYS A 248 -7.07 13.68 -10.04
N LYS A 249 -8.26 13.79 -10.67
CA LYS A 249 -8.89 15.08 -10.97
C LYS A 249 -9.23 15.87 -9.71
N SER A 250 -9.81 15.22 -8.71
CA SER A 250 -10.12 15.84 -7.42
C SER A 250 -8.86 16.38 -6.72
N TRP A 251 -7.72 15.68 -6.83
CA TRP A 251 -6.45 16.15 -6.31
C TRP A 251 -5.92 17.37 -7.08
N ILE A 252 -6.03 17.38 -8.42
CA ILE A 252 -5.63 18.53 -9.25
C ILE A 252 -6.39 19.79 -8.81
N GLU A 253 -7.72 19.72 -8.69
CA GLU A 253 -8.53 20.86 -8.26
C GLU A 253 -8.17 21.32 -6.84
N ARG A 254 -8.04 20.38 -5.88
CA ARG A 254 -7.62 20.71 -4.51
C ARG A 254 -6.26 21.43 -4.47
N ARG A 255 -5.29 20.99 -5.28
CA ARG A 255 -3.97 21.61 -5.35
C ARG A 255 -4.02 22.99 -6.00
N LYS A 256 -4.77 23.13 -7.09
CA LYS A 256 -4.99 24.43 -7.75
C LYS A 256 -5.60 25.44 -6.78
N ASP A 257 -6.63 25.05 -6.03
CA ASP A 257 -7.27 25.92 -5.03
C ASP A 257 -6.32 26.29 -3.90
N ALA A 258 -5.49 25.34 -3.44
CA ALA A 258 -4.49 25.58 -2.41
C ALA A 258 -3.42 26.59 -2.88
N GLU A 259 -2.93 26.45 -4.12
CA GLU A 259 -1.94 27.36 -4.69
C GLU A 259 -2.52 28.78 -4.88
N VAL A 260 -3.75 28.91 -5.39
CA VAL A 260 -4.45 30.20 -5.49
C VAL A 260 -4.59 30.85 -4.12
N ARG A 261 -4.97 30.08 -3.09
CA ARG A 261 -5.10 30.56 -1.72
C ARG A 261 -3.76 31.06 -1.17
N MET A 262 -2.67 30.33 -1.38
CA MET A 262 -1.33 30.75 -0.95
C MET A 262 -0.89 32.07 -1.61
N VAL A 263 -1.20 32.26 -2.90
CA VAL A 263 -0.91 33.52 -3.60
C VAL A 263 -1.73 34.69 -3.05
N LEU A 264 -3.01 34.48 -2.77
CA LEU A 264 -3.88 35.49 -2.16
C LEU A 264 -3.43 35.84 -0.74
N GLU A 265 -3.07 34.85 0.07
CA GLU A 265 -2.52 35.05 1.41
C GLU A 265 -1.18 35.81 1.37
N ALA A 266 -0.31 35.53 0.41
CA ALA A 266 0.96 36.25 0.23
C ALA A 266 0.73 37.73 -0.15
N LYS A 267 -0.29 38.02 -0.98
CA LYS A 267 -0.66 39.40 -1.34
C LYS A 267 -1.30 40.15 -0.17
N ASN A 268 -2.11 39.49 0.63
CA ASN A 268 -2.84 40.10 1.76
C ASN A 268 -2.00 40.18 3.05
N GLY A 269 -0.99 39.32 3.20
CA GLY A 269 -0.16 39.16 4.40
C GLY A 269 0.82 40.29 4.72
N GLY A 270 0.86 41.36 3.90
CA GLY A 270 1.72 42.52 4.12
C GLY A 270 1.36 43.39 5.34
N ARG A 271 0.27 43.14 6.06
CA ARG A 271 -0.19 44.05 7.14
C ARG A 271 -0.44 43.49 8.54
N LYS A 272 -0.26 42.21 8.81
CA LYS A 272 -0.11 41.67 10.18
C LYS A 272 0.19 40.19 10.08
N ARG A 273 1.42 39.80 10.46
CA ARG A 273 1.78 38.40 10.72
C ARG A 273 1.03 37.91 11.96
N GLN A 274 -0.27 37.68 11.83
CA GLN A 274 -0.99 36.83 12.74
C GLN A 274 -0.54 35.41 12.39
N ARG A 275 0.08 34.71 13.35
CA ARG A 275 0.46 33.29 13.25
C ARG A 275 -0.81 32.48 12.95
N VAL A 276 -1.21 32.40 11.68
CA VAL A 276 -2.21 31.43 11.23
C VAL A 276 -1.46 30.11 11.16
N SER A 277 -1.74 29.26 12.14
CA SER A 277 -1.39 27.86 12.13
C SER A 277 -2.03 27.23 10.88
N CYS A 278 -1.29 27.17 9.78
CA CYS A 278 -1.66 26.52 8.51
C CYS A 278 -1.65 24.99 8.60
N HIS A 279 -2.06 24.46 9.74
CA HIS A 279 -2.23 23.04 9.97
C HIS A 279 -3.69 22.81 10.38
N ALA A 280 -4.58 22.78 9.38
CA ALA A 280 -5.54 21.69 9.36
C ALA A 280 -4.72 20.41 9.13
N GLN A 281 -4.00 20.01 10.17
CA GLN A 281 -3.42 18.69 10.29
C GLN A 281 -4.60 17.74 10.15
N THR A 282 -4.73 17.09 8.99
CA THR A 282 -4.99 15.66 9.05
C THR A 282 -4.08 15.14 10.16
N PRO A 283 -4.58 14.44 11.19
CA PRO A 283 -3.73 13.99 12.28
C PRO A 283 -2.69 13.02 11.72
N VAL A 284 -1.57 13.59 11.24
CA VAL A 284 -0.34 12.87 10.97
C VAL A 284 0.02 12.31 12.33
N ALA A 285 0.11 10.99 12.43
CA ALA A 285 0.48 10.33 13.67
C ALA A 285 1.70 11.06 14.24
N LYS A 286 1.54 11.74 15.39
CA LYS A 286 2.57 12.57 16.03
C LYS A 286 3.83 11.79 16.43
N PHE A 287 3.87 10.51 16.11
CA PHE A 287 4.97 9.60 16.37
C PHE A 287 5.34 8.88 15.08
N CYS A 288 6.12 9.55 14.23
CA CYS A 288 7.03 8.82 13.35
C CYS A 288 8.08 8.19 14.26
N ARG A 289 7.96 6.88 14.46
CA ARG A 289 8.81 6.15 15.41
C ARG A 289 10.21 6.11 14.83
N ARG A 290 11.19 6.75 15.49
CA ARG A 290 12.61 6.52 15.21
C ARG A 290 12.80 5.01 15.23
N GLY A 291 13.31 4.41 14.15
CA GLY A 291 13.36 2.96 13.86
C GLY A 291 14.05 2.05 14.88
N GLN A 292 14.11 2.42 16.16
CA GLN A 292 14.47 1.53 17.24
C GLN A 292 13.46 0.39 17.34
N PRO A 293 13.93 -0.87 17.40
CA PRO A 293 13.07 -2.00 17.67
C PRO A 293 12.33 -1.76 18.98
N LEU A 294 11.05 -2.12 19.01
CA LEU A 294 10.24 -2.18 20.23
C LEU A 294 11.05 -2.83 21.35
N LEU A 295 11.19 -2.15 22.50
CA LEU A 295 11.50 -2.83 23.75
C LEU A 295 10.49 -3.98 23.88
N ARG A 296 11.00 -5.19 24.11
CA ARG A 296 10.23 -6.45 24.14
C ARG A 296 9.09 -6.48 25.18
N ASP A 297 8.93 -5.43 25.97
CA ASP A 297 7.99 -5.34 27.10
C ASP A 297 6.71 -4.55 26.85
N LEU A 298 6.37 -4.21 25.60
CA LEU A 298 5.01 -3.73 25.26
C LEU A 298 4.05 -4.84 24.82
N PHE A 299 4.43 -6.10 24.96
CA PHE A 299 3.47 -7.19 25.10
C PHE A 299 2.91 -7.16 26.52
N ARG A 300 1.86 -6.37 26.74
CA ARG A 300 1.01 -6.55 27.92
C ARG A 300 0.31 -7.91 27.80
N PHE A 301 0.91 -8.95 28.37
CA PHE A 301 0.31 -10.27 28.62
C PHE A 301 -0.79 -10.24 29.69
N LYS A 302 -1.14 -9.06 30.21
CA LYS A 302 -2.24 -8.89 31.17
C LYS A 302 -3.38 -8.12 30.50
N VAL A 303 -4.31 -8.87 29.93
CA VAL A 303 -5.71 -8.44 29.85
C VAL A 303 -6.15 -8.20 31.30
N GLY A 304 -6.44 -6.94 31.64
CA GLY A 304 -7.13 -6.61 32.89
C GLY A 304 -8.58 -7.06 32.76
N HIS A 305 -9.07 -7.74 33.79
CA HIS A 305 -10.41 -8.31 33.90
C HIS A 305 -11.52 -7.25 34.13
N ASP A 306 -11.40 -6.06 33.54
CA ASP A 306 -12.31 -4.94 33.83
C ASP A 306 -13.35 -4.69 32.72
N PHE A 307 -13.58 -5.68 31.85
CA PHE A 307 -14.79 -5.72 31.03
C PHE A 307 -15.86 -6.49 31.80
N HIS A 308 -16.69 -5.77 32.54
CA HIS A 308 -17.99 -6.27 32.98
C HIS A 308 -18.99 -5.93 31.86
N PRO A 309 -19.28 -6.84 30.90
CA PRO A 309 -20.47 -6.64 30.09
C PRO A 309 -21.66 -6.58 31.05
N GLU A 310 -22.55 -5.60 30.85
CA GLU A 310 -23.88 -5.65 31.47
C GLU A 310 -24.47 -7.03 31.18
N GLU A 311 -25.01 -7.70 32.21
CA GLU A 311 -25.51 -9.07 32.14
C GLU A 311 -26.46 -9.24 30.95
N VAL A 312 -25.92 -9.71 29.82
CA VAL A 312 -26.72 -10.14 28.69
C VAL A 312 -27.44 -11.38 29.18
N GLU A 313 -28.77 -11.33 29.23
CA GLU A 313 -29.60 -12.45 29.65
C GLU A 313 -29.10 -13.74 28.98
N ASP A 314 -28.76 -14.76 29.79
CA ASP A 314 -28.17 -16.06 29.42
C ASP A 314 -29.04 -16.91 28.45
N ASN A 315 -30.05 -16.33 27.81
CA ASN A 315 -31.12 -17.01 27.10
C ASN A 315 -31.17 -16.71 25.60
N ILE A 316 -30.03 -16.55 24.92
CA ILE A 316 -29.97 -16.54 23.43
C ILE A 316 -30.54 -17.85 22.82
N ARG A 317 -30.80 -18.87 23.65
CA ARG A 317 -31.18 -20.24 23.24
C ARG A 317 -32.60 -20.68 23.57
N THR A 318 -33.46 -19.85 24.17
CA THR A 318 -34.89 -20.20 24.32
C THR A 318 -35.53 -20.36 22.95
N GLY A 319 -35.52 -21.60 22.40
CA GLY A 319 -36.12 -21.95 21.11
C GLY A 319 -35.28 -22.83 20.17
N TRP A 320 -34.01 -23.13 20.49
CA TRP A 320 -33.23 -24.06 19.65
C TRP A 320 -33.59 -25.52 19.97
N PRO A 321 -33.87 -26.36 18.95
CA PRO A 321 -34.08 -27.79 19.14
C PRO A 321 -32.88 -28.42 19.87
N LEU A 322 -33.13 -29.12 20.97
CA LEU A 322 -32.16 -29.89 21.77
C LEU A 322 -32.26 -31.40 21.52
N ASN A 323 -33.32 -31.83 20.83
CA ASN A 323 -33.53 -33.21 20.46
C ASN A 323 -34.01 -33.30 19.01
N ALA A 324 -33.81 -34.48 18.41
CA ALA A 324 -34.22 -34.76 17.03
C ALA A 324 -35.69 -34.43 16.73
N HIS A 325 -36.57 -34.67 17.71
CA HIS A 325 -38.01 -34.46 17.60
C HIS A 325 -38.43 -32.99 17.80
N GLU A 326 -37.52 -32.12 18.22
CA GLU A 326 -37.79 -30.68 18.39
C GLU A 326 -37.55 -29.90 17.09
N TYR A 327 -36.99 -30.54 16.06
CA TYR A 327 -36.88 -29.95 14.73
C TYR A 327 -38.27 -29.86 14.06
N PRO A 328 -38.56 -28.76 13.33
CA PRO A 328 -39.81 -28.66 12.57
C PRO A 328 -39.95 -29.78 11.55
N GLU A 329 -41.19 -30.17 11.25
CA GLU A 329 -41.50 -31.21 10.27
C GLU A 329 -40.88 -30.86 8.90
N GLY A 330 -40.17 -31.82 8.29
CA GLY A 330 -39.44 -31.64 7.03
C GLY A 330 -37.96 -31.24 7.17
N TYR A 331 -37.47 -30.97 8.38
CA TYR A 331 -36.05 -30.66 8.64
C TYR A 331 -35.31 -31.88 9.21
N GLY A 332 -34.15 -32.20 8.62
CA GLY A 332 -33.29 -33.29 9.08
C GLY A 332 -32.36 -32.89 10.22
N VAL A 333 -32.10 -33.81 11.14
CA VAL A 333 -31.09 -33.64 12.19
C VAL A 333 -29.70 -33.81 11.57
N ALA A 334 -28.78 -32.89 11.86
CA ALA A 334 -27.40 -33.03 11.43
C ALA A 334 -26.77 -34.27 12.10
N ALA A 335 -26.23 -35.19 11.30
CA ALA A 335 -25.66 -36.45 11.77
C ALA A 335 -24.37 -36.80 11.01
N PRO A 336 -23.19 -36.61 11.62
CA PRO A 336 -22.81 -35.54 12.57
C PRO A 336 -22.65 -34.17 11.87
N PRO A 337 -22.76 -33.01 12.57
CA PRO A 337 -22.80 -32.83 14.03
C PRO A 337 -24.23 -32.64 14.60
N GLY A 338 -24.69 -33.61 15.39
CA GLY A 338 -25.93 -33.55 16.17
C GLY A 338 -25.66 -33.57 17.69
N PHE A 339 -26.72 -33.54 18.50
CA PHE A 339 -26.67 -33.48 19.97
C PHE A 339 -25.71 -34.51 20.55
N CYS A 340 -24.53 -34.06 20.97
CA CYS A 340 -23.56 -35.01 21.51
C CYS A 340 -24.06 -35.63 22.82
N ARG A 341 -24.94 -34.92 23.57
CA ARG A 341 -25.69 -35.33 24.78
C ARG A 341 -26.93 -34.45 24.97
N LYS A 342 -27.92 -34.88 25.78
CA LYS A 342 -29.10 -34.07 26.19
C LYS A 342 -28.75 -32.74 26.88
N ARG A 343 -27.55 -32.63 27.46
CA ARG A 343 -27.01 -31.41 28.08
C ARG A 343 -25.86 -30.79 27.28
N CYS A 344 -25.63 -31.25 26.05
CA CYS A 344 -24.54 -30.77 25.21
C CYS A 344 -24.91 -29.42 24.60
N ASN A 345 -24.15 -28.40 24.99
CA ASN A 345 -24.26 -27.03 24.51
C ASN A 345 -23.12 -26.70 23.53
N CYS A 346 -22.52 -27.69 22.85
CA CYS A 346 -21.36 -27.46 21.98
C CYS A 346 -21.60 -26.51 20.80
N MET A 347 -22.87 -26.31 20.40
CA MET A 347 -23.24 -25.32 19.38
C MET A 347 -23.37 -23.90 19.95
N ASP A 348 -23.03 -23.69 21.23
CA ASP A 348 -23.10 -22.40 21.93
C ASP A 348 -21.85 -21.58 21.73
N ASP A 349 -21.91 -20.68 20.75
CA ASP A 349 -20.82 -19.77 20.41
C ASP A 349 -20.60 -18.68 21.48
N GLY A 350 -21.56 -18.49 22.40
CA GLY A 350 -21.51 -17.47 23.46
C GLY A 350 -20.74 -17.88 24.72
N ARG A 351 -20.42 -19.16 24.90
CA ARG A 351 -19.69 -19.65 26.09
C ARG A 351 -18.34 -20.24 25.72
N VAL A 352 -17.47 -20.31 26.72
CA VAL A 352 -16.23 -21.11 26.62
C VAL A 352 -16.61 -22.58 26.46
N GLN A 353 -16.13 -23.19 25.37
CA GLN A 353 -16.34 -24.60 25.07
C GLN A 353 -15.51 -25.46 26.02
N ASP A 354 -16.10 -26.52 26.56
CA ASP A 354 -15.37 -27.44 27.42
C ASP A 354 -14.34 -28.22 26.60
N ARG A 355 -13.25 -28.63 27.25
CA ARG A 355 -12.16 -29.36 26.60
C ARG A 355 -12.63 -30.60 25.82
N TRP A 356 -13.58 -31.36 26.38
CA TRP A 356 -14.12 -32.56 25.74
C TRP A 356 -14.92 -32.26 24.47
N GLU A 357 -15.44 -31.03 24.31
CA GLU A 357 -16.20 -30.60 23.13
C GLU A 357 -15.29 -30.20 21.98
N MET A 358 -14.04 -29.82 22.27
CA MET A 358 -13.01 -29.51 21.29
C MET A 358 -12.20 -30.75 20.89
N GLU A 359 -12.19 -31.80 21.71
CA GLU A 359 -11.42 -33.05 21.50
C GLU A 359 -12.29 -34.20 20.94
N LYS A 360 -13.37 -33.88 20.20
CA LYS A 360 -14.26 -34.91 19.63
C LYS A 360 -13.53 -35.73 18.55
N PRO A 361 -13.68 -37.07 18.52
CA PRO A 361 -12.96 -37.93 17.57
C PRO A 361 -13.17 -37.57 16.09
N TRP A 362 -14.36 -37.05 15.73
CA TRP A 362 -14.66 -36.60 14.37
C TRP A 362 -14.15 -35.20 14.06
N LEU A 363 -13.67 -34.42 15.03
CA LEU A 363 -12.96 -33.15 14.80
C LEU A 363 -11.49 -33.41 14.45
N GLU A 364 -10.88 -34.40 15.12
CA GLU A 364 -9.48 -34.80 14.89
C GLU A 364 -9.40 -36.15 14.18
N GLU A 365 -10.00 -36.28 13.00
CA GLU A 365 -9.80 -37.49 12.21
C GLU A 365 -8.45 -37.39 11.47
N PRO A 366 -7.41 -38.16 11.88
CA PRO A 366 -6.06 -37.94 11.36
C PRO A 366 -5.95 -38.28 9.87
N ALA A 367 -6.87 -39.09 9.35
CA ALA A 367 -7.00 -39.37 7.93
C ALA A 367 -7.55 -38.15 7.17
N ARG A 368 -8.57 -37.47 7.72
CA ARG A 368 -9.11 -36.25 7.13
C ARG A 368 -8.09 -35.10 7.17
N SER A 369 -7.44 -34.88 8.30
CA SER A 369 -6.39 -33.85 8.40
C SER A 369 -5.25 -34.11 7.42
N ARG A 370 -4.78 -35.37 7.32
CA ARG A 370 -3.77 -35.76 6.31
C ARG A 370 -4.26 -35.59 4.88
N ALA A 371 -5.52 -35.90 4.58
CA ALA A 371 -6.10 -35.70 3.25
C ALA A 371 -6.18 -34.20 2.89
N VAL A 372 -6.62 -33.36 3.82
CA VAL A 372 -6.64 -31.89 3.66
C VAL A 372 -5.23 -31.35 3.45
N ASP A 373 -4.26 -31.76 4.28
CA ASP A 373 -2.86 -31.33 4.15
C ASP A 373 -2.26 -31.78 2.82
N THR A 374 -2.55 -33.00 2.37
CA THR A 374 -2.10 -33.54 1.09
C THR A 374 -2.69 -32.76 -0.09
N VAL A 375 -3.97 -32.39 -0.03
CA VAL A 375 -4.62 -31.57 -1.07
C VAL A 375 -4.03 -30.16 -1.09
N ILE A 376 -3.85 -29.52 0.07
CA ILE A 376 -3.22 -28.19 0.18
C ILE A 376 -1.79 -28.25 -0.37
N HIS A 377 -1.03 -29.28 0.00
CA HIS A 377 0.34 -29.48 -0.48
C HIS A 377 0.39 -29.69 -1.99
N ASN A 378 -0.44 -30.58 -2.54
CA ASN A 378 -0.49 -30.85 -3.97
C ASN A 378 -0.95 -29.62 -4.77
N LEU A 379 -1.93 -28.86 -4.30
CA LEU A 379 -2.35 -27.60 -4.92
C LEU A 379 -1.24 -26.54 -4.89
N SER A 380 -0.49 -26.46 -3.79
CA SER A 380 0.63 -25.52 -3.66
C SER A 380 1.85 -25.90 -4.51
N ASN A 381 2.07 -27.20 -4.75
CA ASN A 381 3.18 -27.72 -5.55
C ASN A 381 2.89 -27.71 -7.05
N GLN A 382 1.65 -27.93 -7.46
CA GLN A 382 1.34 -28.10 -8.88
C GLN A 382 1.47 -26.81 -9.67
N LEU A 383 1.34 -25.62 -9.05
CA LEU A 383 1.29 -24.36 -9.80
C LEU A 383 1.76 -23.14 -8.98
N PRO A 384 3.06 -22.77 -9.01
CA PRO A 384 3.50 -21.46 -8.50
C PRO A 384 2.85 -20.27 -9.23
N ALA A 385 2.18 -20.51 -10.36
CA ALA A 385 1.50 -19.51 -11.19
C ALA A 385 -0.02 -19.34 -10.92
N PHE A 386 -0.69 -20.25 -10.20
CA PHE A 386 -2.16 -20.22 -10.07
C PHE A 386 -2.66 -20.20 -8.62
N VAL A 387 -1.93 -20.76 -7.66
CA VAL A 387 -2.33 -20.76 -6.24
C VAL A 387 -1.14 -20.30 -5.40
N ARG A 388 -1.21 -19.07 -4.89
CA ARG A 388 -0.30 -18.59 -3.84
C ARG A 388 -0.92 -18.84 -2.47
N ARG A 389 -0.18 -19.48 -1.57
CA ARG A 389 -0.64 -19.71 -0.20
C ARG A 389 -0.78 -18.36 0.50
N ARG A 390 -2.02 -17.99 0.87
CA ARG A 390 -2.28 -16.73 1.58
C ARG A 390 -1.52 -16.73 2.91
N GLY A 391 -0.73 -15.69 3.17
CA GLY A 391 0.08 -15.60 4.39
C GLY A 391 1.50 -16.18 4.29
N GLN A 392 1.92 -16.71 3.12
CA GLN A 392 3.28 -17.23 2.90
C GLN A 392 4.39 -16.18 3.11
N VAL A 393 4.09 -14.90 2.89
CA VAL A 393 5.02 -13.78 3.10
C VAL A 393 4.80 -13.10 4.46
N THR A 394 3.55 -13.02 4.94
CA THR A 394 3.21 -12.25 6.16
C THR A 394 3.23 -13.09 7.45
N ASN A 395 3.18 -14.43 7.37
CA ASN A 395 2.88 -15.33 8.50
C ASN A 395 1.59 -14.95 9.28
N LEU A 396 0.67 -14.20 8.67
CA LEU A 396 -0.67 -14.02 9.22
C LEU A 396 -1.52 -15.26 8.88
N TYR A 397 -1.10 -16.42 9.41
CA TYR A 397 -2.00 -17.53 9.60
C TYR A 397 -2.63 -17.36 10.98
N LEU A 398 -3.96 -17.23 10.99
CA LEU A 398 -4.82 -17.59 12.10
C LEU A 398 -4.67 -16.73 13.37
N VAL A 399 -5.79 -16.19 13.83
CA VAL A 399 -5.99 -15.91 15.25
C VAL A 399 -5.66 -17.21 16.00
N PRO A 400 -4.66 -17.25 16.90
CA PRO A 400 -4.60 -18.33 17.86
C PRO A 400 -5.86 -18.22 18.74
N ARG A 401 -6.77 -19.20 18.64
CA ARG A 401 -7.46 -19.65 19.84
C ARG A 401 -6.36 -20.14 20.77
N GLY A 402 -6.08 -19.38 21.84
CA GLY A 402 -5.13 -19.82 22.87
C GLY A 402 -5.68 -21.00 23.68
N PRO A 403 -5.00 -21.41 24.77
CA PRO A 403 -3.57 -21.45 24.98
C PRO A 403 -3.11 -22.91 25.25
N LYS A 404 -2.00 -23.36 24.69
CA LYS A 404 -1.22 -24.45 25.32
C LYS A 404 0.27 -24.14 25.29
N VAL A 405 0.75 -23.83 26.49
CA VAL A 405 2.10 -23.93 27.00
C VAL A 405 2.79 -25.18 26.46
N TRP A 406 3.99 -25.02 25.88
CA TRP A 406 5.08 -25.97 26.07
C TRP A 406 6.40 -25.19 26.18
N ARG A 407 6.94 -25.19 27.40
CA ARG A 407 8.38 -25.05 27.64
C ARG A 407 9.04 -26.34 27.16
N PHE A 408 10.13 -26.26 26.42
CA PHE A 408 11.28 -27.12 26.66
C PHE A 408 12.57 -26.34 26.43
N PHE A 409 13.44 -26.47 27.43
CA PHE A 409 14.83 -26.05 27.47
C PHE A 409 15.62 -26.78 26.38
N PHE A 410 16.42 -26.06 25.59
CA PHE A 410 17.86 -25.84 25.80
C PHE A 410 18.29 -24.58 25.03
#